data_AF-A0AAQ0D8E9-F1
#
_entry.id   AF-A0AAQ0D8E9-F1
#
_cell.length_a   1.000
_cell.length_b   1.000
_cell.length_c   1.000
_cell.angle_alpha   90.00
_cell.angle_beta   90.00
_cell.angle_gamma   90.00
#
_symmetry.space_group_name_H-M   'P 1'
#
loop_
_entity.id
_entity.type
_entity.pdbx_description
1 polymer ?
#
loop_
_entity_poly.entity_id
_entity_poly.type
_entity_poly.pdbx_seq_one_letter_code
_entity_poly.pdbx_strand_id
1 'polypeptide(L)'
;MKNKLITSTLVLGLLTTGSIFHDSAAQAETASPTLIHDIQGAGHTSPLKDQRVEKVPGIVTYIYKANNYYYFHLQTPDAQKDNNSATSEGIIVFAGKEKPNVKVGDLIHVSGTVREYAIEGYAEKQQTDLPLTEIDARPDQAGQITVQKTHQSLPQPVKIKKIPQQIASPQHFSVFKPDTYAIDFWEALEGMRVEFGDVRSVGPQDHGEVFTVLNQNRRETKNGGILLKPDNANGQRIAFKMHDDNKHAQDFNIVTGDRFKGPLIGYVNYSFQNYKVNIDLKEMQQAYVQGKAQPKGTTLKPSENKLTVASYNLENFSNDVKSSSDDKAQKLANGIVSHMKQPDIVGVTEVQDNNGPGKGSSDASASYERLIQAIKDAGGPTYRYVNIDPENNVDGGQPDANIRVGFLYNPERVTFNDHIPTGDATTSVGYENNQLTRNPGRIAPQDSAFEDVRKSLAAQFDFKGQQVIAIANHWKSKRGDDGLFGSHQPVQLTSEPQRVEIAHRIGEFTAQVQQQNPNAAIISVGDYNDFQWSKPLKTFESYGLTNKVNDVPKNKRYSYVYQGNTQTLDHILVSEHLKRQTKLDMIHVNSDFTDMAGRASDHDPILAQIDFTKQIKKQKKQK
;
A
#
# COMPACT_ATOMS: atom_id res chain seq x y z
N MET A 1 -50.55 -9.05 -73.97
CA MET A 1 -50.74 -7.98 -74.98
C MET A 1 -49.37 -7.41 -75.34
N LYS A 2 -49.04 -7.49 -76.64
CA LYS A 2 -48.06 -6.69 -77.42
C LYS A 2 -46.62 -6.63 -76.85
N ASN A 3 -45.72 -7.54 -77.22
CA ASN A 3 -44.94 -7.62 -78.49
C ASN A 3 -44.33 -6.31 -78.97
N LYS A 4 -42.99 -6.28 -79.08
CA LYS A 4 -42.30 -5.92 -80.33
C LYS A 4 -40.90 -6.57 -80.39
N LEU A 5 -40.81 -7.53 -81.31
CA LEU A 5 -39.59 -8.08 -81.91
C LEU A 5 -38.96 -7.03 -82.85
N ILE A 6 -37.63 -7.09 -82.99
CA ILE A 6 -36.96 -6.90 -84.29
C ILE A 6 -35.98 -8.07 -84.52
N THR A 7 -36.14 -8.66 -85.69
CA THR A 7 -35.50 -9.81 -86.36
C THR A 7 -34.03 -9.55 -86.76
N SER A 8 -33.11 -10.48 -86.44
CA SER A 8 -32.50 -11.57 -87.25
C SER A 8 -31.60 -11.18 -88.44
N THR A 9 -30.35 -11.63 -88.39
CA THR A 9 -29.62 -12.18 -89.55
C THR A 9 -28.65 -13.27 -89.07
N LEU A 10 -28.65 -14.41 -89.78
CA LEU A 10 -27.91 -15.66 -89.55
C LEU A 10 -26.72 -15.72 -90.53
N VAL A 11 -25.58 -16.32 -90.15
CA VAL A 11 -24.87 -17.41 -90.88
C VAL A 11 -23.48 -17.69 -90.27
N LEU A 12 -23.37 -18.92 -89.75
CA LEU A 12 -22.29 -19.94 -89.73
C LEU A 12 -20.81 -19.58 -90.03
N GLY A 13 -19.91 -20.02 -89.13
CA GLY A 13 -18.48 -20.21 -89.43
C GLY A 13 -17.60 -20.68 -88.26
N LEU A 14 -17.44 -22.01 -88.14
CA LEU A 14 -16.39 -22.83 -87.51
C LEU A 14 -15.89 -22.57 -86.06
N LEU A 15 -16.00 -23.63 -85.26
CA LEU A 15 -15.16 -23.91 -84.08
C LEU A 15 -13.68 -24.02 -84.46
N THR A 16 -12.79 -23.39 -83.67
CA THR A 16 -11.67 -24.07 -83.00
C THR A 16 -11.13 -23.24 -81.81
N THR A 17 -11.00 -23.97 -80.70
CA THR A 17 -10.37 -23.71 -79.39
C THR A 17 -9.29 -22.64 -79.27
N GLY A 18 -9.40 -21.78 -78.25
CA GLY A 18 -8.31 -20.97 -77.70
C GLY A 18 -8.74 -20.21 -76.46
N SER A 19 -8.24 -20.63 -75.30
CA SER A 19 -8.62 -20.17 -73.96
C SER A 19 -8.48 -18.65 -73.75
N ILE A 20 -9.54 -18.06 -73.20
CA ILE A 20 -9.59 -16.67 -72.73
C ILE A 20 -9.06 -16.63 -71.29
N PHE A 21 -7.87 -16.06 -71.07
CA PHE A 21 -7.54 -15.47 -69.78
C PHE A 21 -8.07 -14.03 -69.79
N HIS A 22 -9.17 -13.79 -69.09
CA HIS A 22 -9.57 -12.43 -68.73
C HIS A 22 -8.75 -12.01 -67.52
N ASP A 23 -7.85 -11.06 -67.77
CA ASP A 23 -7.09 -10.34 -66.76
C ASP A 23 -8.06 -9.37 -66.06
N SER A 24 -8.58 -9.77 -64.91
CA SER A 24 -9.27 -8.88 -63.98
C SER A 24 -8.30 -8.58 -62.85
N ALA A 25 -7.47 -7.55 -63.05
CA ALA A 25 -6.69 -6.96 -61.99
C ALA A 25 -7.66 -6.42 -60.92
N ALA A 26 -7.87 -7.20 -59.86
CA ALA A 26 -8.48 -6.72 -58.64
C ALA A 26 -7.56 -5.65 -58.06
N GLN A 27 -8.04 -4.40 -58.06
CA GLN A 27 -7.48 -3.34 -57.23
C GLN A 27 -7.63 -3.79 -55.78
N ALA A 28 -6.55 -4.33 -55.21
CA ALA A 28 -6.42 -4.48 -53.79
C ALA A 28 -6.47 -3.08 -53.18
N GLU A 29 -7.57 -2.74 -52.52
CA GLU A 29 -7.57 -1.64 -51.55
C GLU A 29 -6.44 -1.94 -50.56
N THR A 30 -5.37 -1.15 -50.61
CA THR A 30 -4.30 -1.22 -49.63
C THR A 30 -4.91 -0.82 -48.30
N ALA A 31 -5.28 -1.81 -47.47
CA ALA A 31 -5.69 -1.56 -46.10
C ALA A 31 -4.63 -0.67 -45.43
N SER A 32 -5.07 0.38 -44.73
CA SER A 32 -4.16 1.25 -43.99
C SER A 32 -3.37 0.41 -42.99
N PRO A 33 -2.07 0.66 -42.80
CA PRO A 33 -1.25 -0.11 -41.87
C PRO A 33 -1.81 0.03 -40.45
N THR A 34 -1.89 -1.07 -39.70
CA THR A 34 -2.26 -1.05 -38.28
C THR A 34 -1.22 -0.26 -37.50
N LEU A 35 -1.65 0.78 -36.79
CA LEU A 35 -0.80 1.60 -35.93
C LEU A 35 -1.03 1.26 -34.46
N ILE A 36 -0.17 1.79 -33.58
CA ILE A 36 -0.20 1.46 -32.16
C ILE A 36 -1.53 1.89 -31.50
N HIS A 37 -2.08 3.05 -31.85
CA HIS A 37 -3.38 3.48 -31.33
C HIS A 37 -4.54 2.56 -31.75
N ASP A 38 -4.46 1.89 -32.90
CA ASP A 38 -5.46 0.89 -33.33
C ASP A 38 -5.40 -0.37 -32.47
N ILE A 39 -4.20 -0.72 -31.99
CA ILE A 39 -3.97 -1.87 -31.09
C ILE A 39 -4.40 -1.52 -29.67
N GLN A 40 -4.04 -0.34 -29.17
CA GLN A 40 -4.40 0.08 -27.82
C GLN A 40 -5.90 0.30 -27.68
N GLY A 41 -6.49 1.08 -28.59
CA GLY A 41 -7.90 1.47 -28.49
C GLY A 41 -8.20 2.41 -27.31
N ALA A 42 -9.48 2.72 -27.11
CA ALA A 42 -9.94 3.60 -26.03
C ALA A 42 -10.67 2.80 -24.94
N GLY A 43 -9.95 1.90 -24.27
CA GLY A 43 -10.45 1.03 -23.21
C GLY A 43 -9.34 0.22 -22.56
N HIS A 44 -9.65 -0.48 -21.47
CA HIS A 44 -8.70 -1.32 -20.70
C HIS A 44 -8.45 -2.71 -21.32
N THR A 45 -8.78 -2.88 -22.60
CA THR A 45 -8.57 -4.13 -23.34
C THR A 45 -8.49 -3.79 -24.81
N SER A 46 -7.43 -4.25 -25.44
CA SER A 46 -7.19 -4.09 -26.86
C SER A 46 -8.35 -4.64 -27.71
N PRO A 47 -8.85 -3.88 -28.72
CA PRO A 47 -9.77 -4.41 -29.72
C PRO A 47 -9.15 -5.50 -30.62
N LEU A 48 -7.82 -5.60 -30.61
CA LEU A 48 -7.05 -6.57 -31.39
C LEU A 48 -6.48 -7.70 -30.53
N LYS A 49 -6.93 -7.85 -29.28
CA LYS A 49 -6.55 -8.95 -28.40
C LYS A 49 -6.63 -10.31 -29.12
N ASP A 50 -5.57 -11.09 -28.96
CA ASP A 50 -5.37 -12.42 -29.56
C ASP A 50 -5.29 -12.43 -31.10
N GLN A 51 -5.33 -11.27 -31.76
CA GLN A 51 -5.12 -11.13 -33.19
C GLN A 51 -3.64 -10.91 -33.51
N ARG A 52 -3.26 -11.32 -34.72
CA ARG A 52 -1.92 -11.08 -35.25
C ARG A 52 -1.88 -9.76 -35.99
N VAL A 53 -0.90 -8.93 -35.66
CA VAL A 53 -0.59 -7.67 -36.36
C VAL A 53 0.70 -7.81 -37.14
N GLU A 54 0.78 -7.10 -38.27
CA GLU A 54 1.90 -7.19 -39.20
C GLU A 54 2.57 -5.84 -39.40
N LYS A 55 3.90 -5.81 -39.22
CA LYS A 55 4.78 -4.68 -39.52
C LYS A 55 4.34 -3.36 -38.88
N VAL A 56 3.89 -3.41 -37.63
CA VAL A 56 3.53 -2.22 -36.84
C VAL A 56 4.77 -1.33 -36.68
N PRO A 57 4.75 -0.08 -37.18
CA PRO A 57 5.89 0.81 -37.10
C PRO A 57 5.99 1.48 -35.73
N GLY A 58 7.21 1.71 -35.25
CA GLY A 58 7.43 2.55 -34.09
C GLY A 58 8.90 2.74 -33.74
N ILE A 59 9.18 3.68 -32.83
CA ILE A 59 10.53 3.97 -32.33
C ILE A 59 10.71 3.30 -30.97
N VAL A 60 11.80 2.56 -30.80
CA VAL A 60 12.15 1.95 -29.51
C VAL A 60 12.52 3.06 -28.51
N THR A 61 11.81 3.14 -27.39
CA THR A 61 11.97 4.22 -26.40
C THR A 61 12.59 3.76 -25.10
N TYR A 62 12.34 2.51 -24.68
CA TYR A 62 12.82 1.96 -23.42
C TYR A 62 13.02 0.44 -23.54
N ILE A 63 14.10 -0.11 -22.97
CA ILE A 63 14.40 -1.55 -23.00
C ILE A 63 14.67 -2.00 -21.57
N TYR A 64 14.04 -3.08 -21.13
CA TYR A 64 14.19 -3.58 -19.76
C TYR A 64 14.07 -5.10 -19.68
N LYS A 65 14.40 -5.64 -18.50
CA LYS A 65 14.15 -7.05 -18.17
C LYS A 65 13.20 -7.17 -17.00
N ALA A 66 12.25 -8.08 -17.11
CA ALA A 66 11.35 -8.47 -16.03
C ALA A 66 11.20 -9.99 -16.05
N ASN A 67 11.22 -10.65 -14.88
CA ASN A 67 11.08 -12.11 -14.76
C ASN A 67 12.01 -12.94 -15.69
N ASN A 68 13.24 -12.48 -15.92
CA ASN A 68 14.24 -13.07 -16.84
C ASN A 68 13.92 -12.96 -18.34
N TYR A 69 12.92 -12.18 -18.72
CA TYR A 69 12.54 -11.91 -20.11
C TYR A 69 12.88 -10.47 -20.50
N TYR A 70 13.13 -10.25 -21.79
CA TYR A 70 13.34 -8.93 -22.37
C TYR A 70 12.03 -8.35 -22.88
N TYR A 71 11.82 -7.09 -22.52
CA TYR A 71 10.73 -6.26 -23.00
C TYR A 71 11.30 -4.93 -23.51
N PHE A 72 10.57 -4.28 -24.40
CA PHE A 72 10.86 -2.90 -24.76
C PHE A 72 9.58 -2.15 -25.09
N HIS A 73 9.59 -0.84 -24.89
CA HIS A 73 8.52 0.04 -25.30
C HIS A 73 8.78 0.50 -26.74
N LEU A 74 7.71 0.50 -27.52
CA LEU A 74 7.65 1.02 -28.87
C LEU A 74 6.66 2.20 -28.86
N GLN A 75 7.01 3.32 -29.49
CA GLN A 75 6.10 4.47 -29.58
C GLN A 75 6.01 5.02 -31.00
N THR A 76 4.81 5.39 -31.44
CA THR A 76 4.55 5.95 -32.76
C THR A 76 5.37 7.23 -32.99
N PRO A 77 6.01 7.41 -34.16
CA PRO A 77 6.66 8.67 -34.52
C PRO A 77 5.67 9.85 -34.48
N ASP A 78 6.12 11.04 -34.08
CA ASP A 78 5.26 12.23 -33.93
C ASP A 78 4.49 12.62 -35.20
N ALA A 79 4.99 12.25 -36.38
CA ALA A 79 4.34 12.53 -37.67
C ALA A 79 3.20 11.56 -38.01
N GLN A 80 3.03 10.47 -37.25
CA GLN A 80 2.08 9.38 -37.52
C GLN A 80 1.08 9.16 -36.38
N LYS A 81 1.24 9.84 -35.24
CA LYS A 81 0.27 9.76 -34.14
C LYS A 81 -1.09 10.29 -34.57
N ASP A 82 -2.13 9.78 -33.94
CA ASP A 82 -3.47 10.32 -34.04
C ASP A 82 -3.61 11.62 -33.21
N ASN A 83 -4.82 12.16 -33.16
CA ASN A 83 -5.15 13.32 -32.33
C ASN A 83 -6.11 12.96 -31.19
N ASN A 84 -6.14 11.69 -30.77
CA ASN A 84 -7.05 11.19 -29.75
C ASN A 84 -6.29 10.91 -28.45
N SER A 85 -6.51 11.73 -27.43
CA SER A 85 -5.87 11.56 -26.13
C SER A 85 -6.38 10.36 -25.32
N ALA A 86 -7.34 9.60 -25.84
CA ALA A 86 -7.85 8.38 -25.23
C ALA A 86 -7.22 7.10 -25.78
N THR A 87 -6.34 7.20 -26.77
CA THR A 87 -5.60 6.07 -27.36
C THR A 87 -4.12 6.27 -27.10
N SER A 88 -3.45 5.25 -26.57
CA SER A 88 -2.01 5.31 -26.38
C SER A 88 -1.28 5.17 -27.72
N GLU A 89 -0.21 5.93 -27.89
CA GLU A 89 0.74 5.78 -29.00
C GLU A 89 1.95 4.92 -28.62
N GLY A 90 1.99 4.43 -27.37
CA GLY A 90 2.99 3.51 -26.84
C GLY A 90 2.45 2.08 -26.75
N ILE A 91 3.33 1.10 -26.86
CA ILE A 91 2.99 -0.32 -26.65
C ILE A 91 4.20 -1.09 -26.11
N ILE A 92 3.94 -2.14 -25.34
CA ILE A 92 4.97 -3.04 -24.84
C ILE A 92 5.22 -4.13 -25.89
N VAL A 93 6.48 -4.52 -26.08
CA VAL A 93 6.85 -5.65 -26.95
C VAL A 93 7.57 -6.70 -26.13
N PHE A 94 7.03 -7.92 -26.11
CA PHE A 94 7.65 -9.07 -25.46
C PHE A 94 8.61 -9.78 -26.44
N ALA A 95 9.91 -9.69 -26.16
CA ALA A 95 10.97 -10.20 -27.04
C ALA A 95 11.46 -11.61 -26.66
N GLY A 96 11.02 -12.16 -25.53
CA GLY A 96 11.46 -13.47 -25.06
C GLY A 96 12.71 -13.42 -24.19
N LYS A 97 13.46 -14.54 -24.12
CA LYS A 97 14.62 -14.69 -23.23
C LYS A 97 15.91 -14.10 -23.82
N GLU A 98 16.01 -14.09 -25.14
CA GLU A 98 17.18 -13.58 -25.85
C GLU A 98 17.09 -12.06 -25.99
N LYS A 99 18.22 -11.38 -25.86
CA LYS A 99 18.26 -9.93 -25.99
C LYS A 99 17.91 -9.56 -27.44
N PRO A 100 16.86 -8.75 -27.69
CA PRO A 100 16.53 -8.34 -29.05
C PRO A 100 17.66 -7.46 -29.62
N ASN A 101 17.96 -7.62 -30.91
CA ASN A 101 18.95 -6.80 -31.61
C ASN A 101 18.36 -5.44 -32.03
N VAL A 102 17.92 -4.65 -31.04
CA VAL A 102 17.38 -3.29 -31.20
C VAL A 102 17.98 -2.35 -30.17
N LYS A 103 18.01 -1.06 -30.47
CA LYS A 103 18.49 0.01 -29.59
C LYS A 103 17.44 1.11 -29.46
N VAL A 104 17.46 1.82 -28.33
CA VAL A 104 16.67 3.04 -28.16
C VAL A 104 16.99 4.02 -29.30
N GLY A 105 15.96 4.57 -29.94
CA GLY A 105 16.05 5.41 -31.13
C GLY A 105 16.01 4.66 -32.47
N ASP A 106 15.94 3.34 -32.48
CA ASP A 106 15.68 2.59 -33.71
C ASP A 106 14.19 2.68 -34.10
N LEU A 107 13.92 3.04 -35.36
CA LEU A 107 12.62 2.86 -35.99
C LEU A 107 12.55 1.42 -36.51
N ILE A 108 11.57 0.67 -36.04
CA ILE A 108 11.40 -0.74 -36.34
C ILE A 108 10.00 -1.02 -36.90
N HIS A 109 9.86 -2.18 -37.54
CA HIS A 109 8.58 -2.85 -37.75
C HIS A 109 8.51 -4.09 -36.85
N VAL A 110 7.39 -4.26 -36.15
CA VAL A 110 7.11 -5.44 -35.31
C VAL A 110 5.89 -6.17 -35.84
N SER A 111 6.00 -7.50 -35.98
CA SER A 111 4.87 -8.40 -36.20
C SER A 111 4.78 -9.39 -35.04
N GLY A 112 3.57 -9.73 -34.63
CA GLY A 112 3.32 -10.63 -33.50
C GLY A 112 1.85 -10.71 -33.15
N THR A 113 1.55 -11.41 -32.06
CA THR A 113 0.17 -11.51 -31.55
C THR A 113 -0.04 -10.52 -30.42
N VAL A 114 -1.13 -9.77 -30.46
CA VAL A 114 -1.50 -8.85 -29.38
C VAL A 114 -2.01 -9.63 -28.18
N ARG A 115 -1.51 -9.33 -26.98
CA ARG A 115 -1.85 -9.98 -25.72
C ARG A 115 -2.16 -8.96 -24.64
N GLU A 116 -2.98 -9.40 -23.70
CA GLU A 116 -3.23 -8.74 -22.43
C GLU A 116 -2.49 -9.52 -21.34
N TYR A 117 -1.48 -8.91 -20.71
CA TYR A 117 -0.64 -9.65 -19.76
C TYR A 117 -0.15 -8.81 -18.58
N ALA A 118 -0.31 -9.35 -17.36
CA ALA A 118 0.29 -8.76 -16.16
C ALA A 118 1.75 -9.23 -16.01
N ILE A 119 2.72 -8.37 -16.35
CA ILE A 119 4.15 -8.72 -16.39
C ILE A 119 4.71 -8.98 -14.98
N GLU A 120 4.60 -8.00 -14.08
CA GLU A 120 5.10 -8.07 -12.69
C GLU A 120 3.97 -7.82 -11.70
N GLY A 121 4.02 -8.51 -10.55
CA GLY A 121 2.98 -8.46 -9.52
C GLY A 121 3.05 -9.67 -8.59
N TYR A 122 2.08 -9.78 -7.68
CA TYR A 122 1.95 -10.91 -6.77
C TYR A 122 1.60 -12.23 -7.51
N ALA A 123 1.47 -13.33 -6.78
CA ALA A 123 1.27 -14.65 -7.38
C ALA A 123 -0.02 -14.70 -8.23
N GLU A 124 -1.04 -13.97 -7.78
CA GLU A 124 -2.40 -13.80 -8.31
C GLU A 124 -2.54 -12.62 -9.29
N LYS A 125 -1.43 -12.05 -9.79
CA LYS A 125 -1.46 -10.86 -10.66
C LYS A 125 -2.33 -11.03 -11.91
N GLN A 126 -2.37 -12.22 -12.50
CA GLN A 126 -3.19 -12.44 -13.70
C GLN A 126 -4.71 -12.32 -13.44
N GLN A 127 -5.12 -12.29 -12.18
CA GLN A 127 -6.51 -12.09 -11.76
C GLN A 127 -6.76 -10.69 -11.19
N THR A 128 -5.76 -10.09 -10.54
CA THR A 128 -5.93 -8.90 -9.69
C THR A 128 -5.32 -7.63 -10.27
N ASP A 129 -4.35 -7.76 -11.17
CA ASP A 129 -3.68 -6.64 -11.84
C ASP A 129 -4.39 -6.35 -13.17
N LEU A 130 -4.44 -5.06 -13.56
CA LEU A 130 -4.73 -4.70 -14.95
C LEU A 130 -3.63 -5.26 -15.85
N PRO A 131 -3.99 -5.94 -16.95
CA PRO A 131 -3.02 -6.37 -17.94
C PRO A 131 -2.42 -5.15 -18.65
N LEU A 132 -1.19 -5.31 -19.13
CA LEU A 132 -0.63 -4.40 -20.14
C LEU A 132 -0.95 -4.94 -21.53
N THR A 133 -1.18 -4.04 -22.50
CA THR A 133 -1.27 -4.41 -23.91
C THR A 133 0.14 -4.62 -24.48
N GLU A 134 0.44 -5.84 -24.93
CA GLU A 134 1.73 -6.18 -25.52
C GLU A 134 1.61 -6.86 -26.89
N ILE A 135 2.64 -6.69 -27.72
CA ILE A 135 2.86 -7.56 -28.89
C ILE A 135 3.84 -8.67 -28.49
N ASP A 136 3.37 -9.92 -28.49
CA ASP A 136 4.23 -11.10 -28.37
C ASP A 136 5.01 -11.28 -29.68
N ALA A 137 6.23 -10.75 -29.69
CA ALA A 137 7.13 -10.71 -30.84
C ALA A 137 8.24 -11.78 -30.72
N ARG A 138 8.02 -12.80 -29.90
CA ARG A 138 8.98 -13.90 -29.74
C ARG A 138 9.17 -14.68 -31.05
N PRO A 139 10.42 -14.99 -31.44
CA PRO A 139 10.68 -15.78 -32.65
C PRO A 139 10.02 -17.16 -32.64
N ASP A 140 9.94 -17.83 -31.48
CA ASP A 140 9.27 -19.13 -31.33
C ASP A 140 7.74 -19.06 -31.43
N GLN A 141 7.17 -17.85 -31.43
CA GLN A 141 5.74 -17.58 -31.66
C GLN A 141 5.49 -16.87 -33.01
N ALA A 142 6.40 -17.04 -33.97
CA ALA A 142 6.36 -16.38 -35.28
C ALA A 142 6.36 -14.83 -35.20
N GLY A 143 6.87 -14.27 -34.12
CA GLY A 143 7.14 -12.85 -33.99
C GLY A 143 8.33 -12.41 -34.84
N GLN A 144 8.28 -11.19 -35.36
CA GLN A 144 9.33 -10.61 -36.21
C GLN A 144 9.63 -9.18 -35.79
N ILE A 145 10.92 -8.86 -35.64
CA ILE A 145 11.39 -7.51 -35.32
C ILE A 145 12.41 -7.12 -36.40
N THR A 146 12.11 -6.07 -37.17
CA THR A 146 12.98 -5.61 -38.26
C THR A 146 13.31 -4.13 -38.11
N VAL A 147 14.58 -3.79 -37.93
CA VAL A 147 15.06 -2.40 -37.90
C VAL A 147 14.98 -1.78 -39.29
N GLN A 148 14.28 -0.66 -39.40
CA GLN A 148 14.12 0.10 -40.65
C GLN A 148 15.15 1.23 -40.74
N LYS A 149 15.33 1.97 -39.65
CA LYS A 149 16.30 3.07 -39.52
C LYS A 149 16.83 3.12 -38.09
N THR A 150 18.08 3.51 -37.93
CA THR A 150 18.71 3.69 -36.62
C THR A 150 18.84 5.19 -36.29
N HIS A 151 19.13 5.51 -35.03
CA HIS A 151 19.44 6.88 -34.57
C HIS A 151 18.36 7.94 -34.90
N GLN A 152 17.08 7.55 -34.83
CA GLN A 152 15.98 8.50 -34.96
C GLN A 152 15.81 9.32 -33.67
N SER A 153 15.26 10.52 -33.80
CA SER A 153 14.82 11.29 -32.63
C SER A 153 13.68 10.56 -31.92
N LEU A 154 13.73 10.53 -30.59
CA LEU A 154 12.64 9.94 -29.80
C LEU A 154 11.35 10.78 -29.95
N PRO A 155 10.16 10.14 -29.98
CA PRO A 155 8.87 10.85 -29.97
C PRO A 155 8.78 11.81 -28.78
N GLN A 156 8.19 12.99 -28.96
CA GLN A 156 8.08 13.97 -27.87
C GLN A 156 7.31 13.39 -26.67
N PRO A 157 7.78 13.59 -25.43
CA PRO A 157 7.06 13.11 -24.25
C PRO A 157 5.75 13.88 -24.05
N VAL A 158 4.73 13.20 -23.54
CA VAL A 158 3.45 13.83 -23.16
C VAL A 158 3.65 14.63 -21.87
N LYS A 159 3.40 15.93 -21.92
CA LYS A 159 3.58 16.82 -20.76
C LYS A 159 2.41 16.68 -19.78
N ILE A 160 2.70 16.13 -18.61
CA ILE A 160 1.69 15.88 -17.57
C ILE A 160 1.55 17.12 -16.67
N LYS A 161 0.46 17.85 -16.86
CA LYS A 161 0.14 19.06 -16.07
C LYS A 161 -0.91 18.84 -14.98
N LYS A 162 -1.70 17.77 -15.11
CA LYS A 162 -2.79 17.40 -14.21
C LYS A 162 -3.06 15.91 -14.37
N ILE A 163 -3.38 15.25 -13.26
CA ILE A 163 -3.86 13.87 -13.21
C ILE A 163 -5.20 13.90 -12.44
N PRO A 164 -6.23 13.15 -12.85
CA PRO A 164 -7.48 13.09 -12.11
C PRO A 164 -7.30 12.57 -10.68
N GLN A 165 -8.14 13.04 -9.74
CA GLN A 165 -8.06 12.60 -8.34
C GLN A 165 -8.91 11.37 -8.05
N GLN A 166 -10.00 11.17 -8.79
CA GLN A 166 -10.80 9.96 -8.70
C GLN A 166 -10.08 8.84 -9.45
N ILE A 167 -10.02 7.66 -8.85
CA ILE A 167 -9.24 6.56 -9.44
C ILE A 167 -10.01 5.91 -10.57
N ALA A 168 -11.23 5.45 -10.30
CA ALA A 168 -12.05 4.72 -11.26
C ALA A 168 -13.52 5.16 -11.20
N SER A 169 -14.26 4.80 -12.25
CA SER A 169 -15.71 5.00 -12.34
C SER A 169 -16.47 4.11 -11.36
N PRO A 170 -17.57 4.58 -10.75
CA PRO A 170 -18.48 3.70 -10.03
C PRO A 170 -19.23 2.72 -10.94
N GLN A 171 -19.17 2.89 -12.27
CA GLN A 171 -19.76 2.01 -13.27
C GLN A 171 -18.77 0.97 -13.80
N HIS A 172 -17.76 0.59 -13.01
CA HIS A 172 -16.70 -0.34 -13.41
C HIS A 172 -15.99 0.15 -14.70
N PHE A 173 -15.39 -0.76 -15.48
CA PHE A 173 -14.73 -0.46 -16.75
C PHE A 173 -15.67 -0.32 -17.96
N SER A 174 -16.99 -0.17 -17.74
CA SER A 174 -17.93 0.12 -18.83
C SER A 174 -17.82 1.55 -19.38
N VAL A 175 -17.05 2.40 -18.70
CA VAL A 175 -16.81 3.81 -19.04
C VAL A 175 -15.30 4.04 -19.09
N PHE A 176 -14.83 4.64 -20.18
CA PHE A 176 -13.44 5.06 -20.34
C PHE A 176 -13.37 6.59 -20.51
N LYS A 177 -12.90 7.30 -19.47
CA LYS A 177 -12.81 8.76 -19.38
C LYS A 177 -11.47 9.21 -18.77
N PRO A 178 -10.39 9.24 -19.57
CA PRO A 178 -9.03 9.63 -19.13
C PRO A 178 -8.91 11.02 -18.50
N ASP A 179 -9.83 11.92 -18.80
CA ASP A 179 -9.91 13.27 -18.23
C ASP A 179 -10.57 13.32 -16.84
N THR A 180 -11.24 12.23 -16.43
CA THR A 180 -12.04 12.12 -15.20
C THR A 180 -11.47 11.11 -14.20
N TYR A 181 -10.96 9.97 -14.67
CA TYR A 181 -10.50 8.87 -13.83
C TYR A 181 -9.02 8.57 -14.05
N ALA A 182 -8.27 8.43 -12.97
CA ALA A 182 -6.82 8.24 -13.03
C ALA A 182 -6.43 6.89 -13.65
N ILE A 183 -7.25 5.85 -13.49
CA ILE A 183 -7.02 4.54 -14.10
C ILE A 183 -7.07 4.66 -15.63
N ASP A 184 -8.10 5.31 -16.16
CA ASP A 184 -8.25 5.59 -17.60
C ASP A 184 -7.17 6.56 -18.11
N PHE A 185 -6.77 7.53 -17.28
CA PHE A 185 -5.71 8.50 -17.61
C PHE A 185 -4.38 7.81 -17.88
N TRP A 186 -4.01 6.87 -17.02
CA TRP A 186 -2.75 6.15 -17.17
C TRP A 186 -2.83 5.08 -18.26
N GLU A 187 -3.98 4.43 -18.43
CA GLU A 187 -4.24 3.49 -19.53
C GLU A 187 -4.05 4.17 -20.90
N ALA A 188 -4.61 5.36 -21.09
CA ALA A 188 -4.44 6.13 -22.32
C ALA A 188 -2.99 6.59 -22.59
N LEU A 189 -2.08 6.37 -21.64
CA LEU A 189 -0.66 6.69 -21.75
C LEU A 189 0.23 5.44 -21.66
N GLU A 190 -0.34 4.24 -21.67
CA GLU A 190 0.40 2.99 -21.49
C GLU A 190 1.58 2.88 -22.46
N GLY A 191 2.79 2.60 -21.94
CA GLY A 191 3.99 2.46 -22.75
C GLY A 191 4.58 3.79 -23.25
N MET A 192 3.87 4.92 -23.14
CA MET A 192 4.32 6.21 -23.66
C MET A 192 5.40 6.86 -22.81
N ARG A 193 6.19 7.72 -23.46
CA ARG A 193 7.06 8.72 -22.82
C ARG A 193 6.23 9.85 -22.23
N VAL A 194 6.46 10.17 -20.96
CA VAL A 194 5.79 11.25 -20.23
C VAL A 194 6.81 12.20 -19.60
N GLU A 195 6.47 13.49 -19.52
CA GLU A 195 7.30 14.55 -18.92
C GLU A 195 6.55 15.22 -17.76
N PHE A 196 7.22 15.36 -16.62
CA PHE A 196 6.72 16.08 -15.46
C PHE A 196 7.57 17.32 -15.18
N GLY A 197 6.91 18.37 -14.66
CA GLY A 197 7.62 19.47 -14.00
C GLY A 197 8.11 19.05 -12.61
N ASP A 198 8.19 20.01 -11.69
CA ASP A 198 8.55 19.72 -10.30
C ASP A 198 7.54 18.76 -9.65
N VAL A 199 8.05 17.73 -8.98
CA VAL A 199 7.26 16.79 -8.18
C VAL A 199 7.75 16.77 -6.73
N ARG A 200 6.90 16.29 -5.84
CA ARG A 200 7.17 16.15 -4.40
C ARG A 200 6.83 14.76 -3.93
N SER A 201 7.72 14.14 -3.18
CA SER A 201 7.47 12.87 -2.51
C SER A 201 6.38 13.01 -1.45
N VAL A 202 5.43 12.07 -1.45
CA VAL A 202 4.32 12.00 -0.48
C VAL A 202 4.45 10.81 0.48
N GLY A 203 5.55 10.06 0.37
CA GLY A 203 5.92 8.97 1.27
C GLY A 203 7.43 8.73 1.21
N PRO A 204 7.99 7.89 2.10
CA PRO A 204 9.35 7.40 1.93
C PRO A 204 9.46 6.51 0.68
N GLN A 205 10.65 6.45 0.09
CA GLN A 205 10.96 5.46 -0.94
C GLN A 205 10.90 4.04 -0.35
N ASP A 206 10.50 3.09 -1.19
CA ASP A 206 10.48 1.67 -0.85
C ASP A 206 10.85 0.82 -2.09
N HIS A 207 11.80 -0.10 -1.96
CA HIS A 207 12.25 -0.99 -3.04
C HIS A 207 12.55 -0.32 -4.41
N GLY A 208 13.12 0.88 -4.40
CA GLY A 208 13.44 1.67 -5.60
C GLY A 208 12.23 2.42 -6.19
N GLU A 209 11.11 2.45 -5.48
CA GLU A 209 9.88 3.11 -5.87
C GLU A 209 9.59 4.30 -4.94
N VAL A 210 9.15 5.42 -5.51
CA VAL A 210 8.75 6.60 -4.74
C VAL A 210 7.43 7.14 -5.26
N PHE A 211 6.48 7.31 -4.35
CA PHE A 211 5.20 7.94 -4.65
C PHE A 211 5.29 9.45 -4.49
N THR A 212 4.89 10.16 -5.53
CA THR A 212 4.96 11.62 -5.61
C THR A 212 3.64 12.23 -6.08
N VAL A 213 3.57 13.56 -6.06
CA VAL A 213 2.57 14.35 -6.77
C VAL A 213 3.24 15.54 -7.45
N LEU A 214 2.61 16.13 -8.47
CA LEU A 214 3.02 17.43 -8.99
C LEU A 214 3.14 18.44 -7.83
N ASN A 215 4.21 19.23 -7.79
CA ASN A 215 4.54 20.07 -6.63
C ASN A 215 3.49 21.16 -6.35
N GLN A 216 2.67 21.53 -7.34
CA GLN A 216 1.52 22.42 -7.20
C GLN A 216 0.36 21.83 -6.38
N ASN A 217 0.32 20.50 -6.22
CA ASN A 217 -0.71 19.84 -5.43
C ASN A 217 -0.54 20.18 -3.95
N ARG A 218 -1.67 20.36 -3.25
CA ARG A 218 -1.73 20.81 -1.86
C ARG A 218 -0.90 19.91 -0.94
N ARG A 219 -0.26 20.53 0.05
CA ARG A 219 0.36 19.82 1.19
C ARG A 219 -0.69 19.63 2.28
N GLU A 220 -1.02 18.39 2.61
CA GLU A 220 -2.08 18.10 3.58
C GLU A 220 -1.53 17.69 4.95
N THR A 221 -0.33 17.10 4.99
CA THR A 221 0.36 16.76 6.24
C THR A 221 1.50 17.72 6.54
N LYS A 222 1.97 17.70 7.79
CA LYS A 222 3.09 18.53 8.25
C LYS A 222 4.38 18.28 7.45
N ASN A 223 4.67 17.02 7.12
CA ASN A 223 5.88 16.65 6.37
C ASN A 223 5.67 16.70 4.85
N GLY A 224 4.46 16.99 4.38
CA GLY A 224 4.19 17.19 2.96
C GLY A 224 3.66 15.95 2.24
N GLY A 225 3.00 15.04 2.95
CA GLY A 225 2.15 14.01 2.36
C GLY A 225 0.77 14.53 1.93
N ILE A 226 -0.06 13.59 1.49
CA ILE A 226 -1.46 13.77 1.12
C ILE A 226 -2.31 12.75 1.89
N LEU A 227 -3.44 13.18 2.45
CA LEU A 227 -4.24 12.30 3.31
C LEU A 227 -5.17 11.44 2.46
N LEU A 228 -5.26 10.16 2.83
CA LEU A 228 -6.38 9.31 2.43
C LEU A 228 -7.67 9.87 3.02
N LYS A 229 -8.75 9.88 2.22
CA LYS A 229 -10.07 10.39 2.61
C LYS A 229 -11.13 9.29 2.36
N PRO A 230 -12.27 9.33 3.05
CA PRO A 230 -13.34 8.33 2.89
C PRO A 230 -13.80 8.14 1.44
N ASP A 231 -13.75 9.21 0.64
CA ASP A 231 -14.28 9.30 -0.72
C ASP A 231 -13.19 9.59 -1.77
N ASN A 232 -11.91 9.60 -1.37
CA ASN A 232 -10.81 9.95 -2.27
C ASN A 232 -9.50 9.30 -1.84
N ALA A 233 -9.04 8.36 -2.66
CA ALA A 233 -7.78 7.62 -2.50
C ALA A 233 -6.60 8.21 -3.30
N ASN A 234 -6.70 9.49 -3.66
CA ASN A 234 -5.66 10.28 -4.33
C ASN A 234 -5.17 9.66 -5.64
N GLY A 235 -6.02 9.59 -6.67
CA GLY A 235 -5.65 9.09 -8.00
C GLY A 235 -4.54 9.88 -8.69
N GLN A 236 -4.30 11.11 -8.26
CA GLN A 236 -3.27 12.00 -8.80
C GLN A 236 -1.83 11.68 -8.36
N ARG A 237 -1.62 10.58 -7.64
CA ARG A 237 -0.30 10.09 -7.24
C ARG A 237 0.46 9.59 -8.47
N ILE A 238 1.77 9.76 -8.46
CA ILE A 238 2.70 9.29 -9.49
C ILE A 238 3.69 8.36 -8.80
N ALA A 239 3.67 7.07 -9.14
CA ALA A 239 4.66 6.11 -8.68
C ALA A 239 5.86 6.11 -9.64
N PHE A 240 7.00 6.66 -9.23
CA PHE A 240 8.23 6.52 -10.00
C PHE A 240 8.95 5.25 -9.61
N LYS A 241 9.24 4.38 -10.60
CA LYS A 241 10.11 3.22 -10.43
C LYS A 241 11.50 3.57 -10.97
N MET A 242 12.43 3.79 -10.05
CA MET A 242 13.81 4.12 -10.39
C MET A 242 14.55 2.84 -10.78
N HIS A 243 15.26 2.89 -11.90
CA HIS A 243 16.06 1.77 -12.36
C HIS A 243 17.50 2.18 -12.61
N ASP A 244 18.39 1.23 -12.36
CA ASP A 244 19.79 1.23 -12.75
C ASP A 244 20.23 -0.23 -12.98
N ASP A 245 21.37 -0.43 -13.65
CA ASP A 245 21.86 -1.76 -14.00
C ASP A 245 22.23 -2.62 -12.77
N ASN A 246 22.38 -2.01 -11.59
CA ASN A 246 22.93 -2.65 -10.38
C ASN A 246 21.98 -2.61 -9.15
N LYS A 247 20.72 -2.19 -9.31
CA LYS A 247 19.69 -2.12 -8.25
C LYS A 247 20.02 -1.18 -7.07
N HIS A 248 20.84 -0.15 -7.28
CA HIS A 248 21.17 0.84 -6.25
C HIS A 248 20.02 1.78 -5.90
N ALA A 249 18.88 1.71 -6.61
CA ALA A 249 17.71 2.54 -6.31
C ALA A 249 17.17 2.35 -4.88
N GLN A 250 17.50 1.23 -4.22
CA GLN A 250 17.11 0.93 -2.84
C GLN A 250 17.90 1.76 -1.80
N ASP A 251 19.12 2.17 -2.15
CA ASP A 251 20.00 2.97 -1.29
C ASP A 251 19.72 4.47 -1.38
N PHE A 252 18.77 4.87 -2.22
CA PHE A 252 18.43 6.27 -2.39
C PHE A 252 17.46 6.74 -1.30
N ASN A 253 18.01 7.41 -0.28
CA ASN A 253 17.24 7.96 0.82
C ASN A 253 16.35 9.13 0.39
N ILE A 254 15.07 8.82 0.14
CA ILE A 254 14.03 9.80 -0.16
C ILE A 254 12.94 9.69 0.92
N VAL A 255 12.63 10.80 1.57
CA VAL A 255 11.62 10.88 2.63
C VAL A 255 10.41 11.72 2.19
N THR A 256 9.31 11.66 2.94
CA THR A 256 8.13 12.49 2.66
C THR A 256 8.53 13.98 2.61
N GLY A 257 8.08 14.67 1.56
CA GLY A 257 8.28 16.11 1.39
C GLY A 257 9.53 16.51 0.62
N ASP A 258 10.43 15.57 0.33
CA ASP A 258 11.51 15.75 -0.64
C ASP A 258 10.94 16.08 -2.02
N ARG A 259 11.77 16.67 -2.89
CA ARG A 259 11.34 17.14 -4.21
C ARG A 259 12.31 16.72 -5.30
N PHE A 260 11.81 16.73 -6.52
CA PHE A 260 12.61 16.54 -7.74
C PHE A 260 12.27 17.67 -8.70
N LYS A 261 13.30 18.38 -9.18
CA LYS A 261 13.15 19.47 -10.14
C LYS A 261 12.97 18.90 -11.55
N GLY A 262 11.92 19.37 -12.24
CA GLY A 262 11.71 19.02 -13.63
C GLY A 262 12.71 19.69 -14.58
N PRO A 263 12.75 19.26 -15.85
CA PRO A 263 11.90 18.23 -16.44
C PRO A 263 12.33 16.82 -16.03
N LEU A 264 11.36 15.97 -15.67
CA LEU A 264 11.56 14.53 -15.42
C LEU A 264 10.87 13.76 -16.53
N ILE A 265 11.62 12.91 -17.25
CA ILE A 265 11.08 12.13 -18.36
C ILE A 265 11.14 10.64 -17.99
N GLY A 266 10.02 9.94 -18.17
CA GLY A 266 9.96 8.51 -17.91
C GLY A 266 8.96 7.80 -18.81
N TYR A 267 8.77 6.51 -18.55
CA TYR A 267 7.99 5.61 -19.40
C TYR A 267 6.87 4.95 -18.59
N VAL A 268 5.62 5.13 -19.02
CA VAL A 268 4.45 4.57 -18.32
C VAL A 268 4.45 3.05 -18.44
N ASN A 269 4.29 2.37 -17.32
CA ASN A 269 4.23 0.93 -17.19
C ASN A 269 3.26 0.59 -16.03
N TYR A 270 3.13 -0.69 -15.69
CA TYR A 270 2.22 -1.15 -14.65
C TYR A 270 2.80 -2.36 -13.92
N SER A 271 2.70 -2.39 -12.59
CA SER A 271 2.99 -3.59 -11.80
C SER A 271 2.44 -3.45 -10.38
N PHE A 272 2.15 -4.57 -9.72
CA PHE A 272 1.70 -4.61 -8.32
C PHE A 272 0.50 -3.67 -8.08
N GLN A 273 -0.50 -3.79 -8.95
CA GLN A 273 -1.77 -3.06 -8.85
C GLN A 273 -1.65 -1.53 -8.89
N ASN A 274 -0.61 -1.01 -9.56
CA ASN A 274 -0.36 0.42 -9.76
C ASN A 274 0.27 0.69 -11.13
N TYR A 275 -0.17 1.76 -11.78
CA TYR A 275 0.61 2.38 -12.85
C TYR A 275 1.87 3.03 -12.27
N LYS A 276 2.97 2.88 -13.01
CA LYS A 276 4.29 3.38 -12.65
C LYS A 276 4.93 4.11 -13.81
N VAL A 277 5.85 5.00 -13.49
CA VAL A 277 6.72 5.66 -14.45
C VAL A 277 8.13 5.16 -14.21
N ASN A 278 8.62 4.33 -15.13
CA ASN A 278 10.01 3.89 -15.12
C ASN A 278 10.91 5.09 -15.46
N ILE A 279 11.87 5.39 -14.60
CA ILE A 279 12.79 6.53 -14.74
C ILE A 279 14.21 6.16 -14.31
N ASP A 280 15.20 6.72 -14.97
CA ASP A 280 16.60 6.46 -14.66
C ASP A 280 16.96 7.02 -13.26
N LEU A 281 17.65 6.20 -12.45
CA LEU A 281 18.04 6.57 -11.10
C LEU A 281 18.93 7.81 -11.07
N LYS A 282 19.86 7.96 -12.02
CA LYS A 282 20.81 9.08 -12.07
C LYS A 282 20.09 10.38 -12.41
N GLU A 283 19.09 10.34 -13.29
CA GLU A 283 18.23 11.51 -13.56
C GLU A 283 17.50 11.96 -12.29
N MET A 284 16.93 11.02 -11.53
CA MET A 284 16.27 11.32 -10.25
C MET A 284 17.25 11.89 -9.21
N GLN A 285 18.46 11.33 -9.10
CA GLN A 285 19.50 11.84 -8.21
C GLN A 285 19.94 13.27 -8.57
N GLN A 286 20.07 13.58 -9.87
CA GLN A 286 20.43 14.92 -10.34
C GLN A 286 19.32 15.95 -10.06
N ALA A 287 18.06 15.53 -10.15
CA ALA A 287 16.90 16.38 -9.91
C ALA A 287 16.58 16.59 -8.41
N TYR A 288 17.16 15.77 -7.53
CA TYR A 288 16.78 15.69 -6.13
C TYR A 288 17.04 16.97 -5.34
N VAL A 289 16.06 17.32 -4.51
CA VAL A 289 16.10 18.43 -3.57
C VAL A 289 15.56 17.95 -2.24
N GLN A 290 16.45 17.84 -1.26
CA GLN A 290 16.10 17.44 0.10
C GLN A 290 15.06 18.37 0.72
N GLY A 291 14.09 17.77 1.40
CA GLY A 291 13.04 18.41 2.17
C GLY A 291 13.51 18.87 3.55
N LYS A 292 12.54 19.20 4.41
CA LYS A 292 12.77 19.66 5.79
C LYS A 292 12.20 18.72 6.85
N ALA A 293 11.66 17.57 6.44
CA ALA A 293 11.08 16.59 7.35
C ALA A 293 12.19 16.04 8.25
N GLN A 294 11.92 15.94 9.55
CA GLN A 294 12.82 15.39 10.55
C GLN A 294 11.99 14.68 11.62
N PRO A 295 12.43 13.53 12.15
CA PRO A 295 11.77 12.84 13.26
C PRO A 295 11.59 13.80 14.44
N LYS A 296 10.39 13.85 15.02
CA LYS A 296 10.13 14.70 16.18
C LYS A 296 9.32 13.97 17.24
N GLY A 297 9.91 13.82 18.43
CA GLY A 297 9.24 13.28 19.61
C GLY A 297 8.06 14.10 20.13
N THR A 298 7.35 13.52 21.09
CA THR A 298 6.13 14.08 21.67
C THR A 298 6.35 15.45 22.33
N THR A 299 5.31 16.28 22.28
CA THR A 299 5.23 17.52 23.05
C THR A 299 4.67 17.32 24.46
N LEU A 300 4.06 16.15 24.74
CA LEU A 300 3.58 15.80 26.06
C LEU A 300 4.76 15.72 27.05
N LYS A 301 4.49 16.09 28.30
CA LYS A 301 5.47 16.07 29.39
C LYS A 301 5.01 15.04 30.42
N PRO A 302 5.88 14.10 30.84
CA PRO A 302 5.58 13.20 31.95
C PRO A 302 5.15 13.97 33.21
N SER A 303 4.31 13.36 34.01
CA SER A 303 3.78 13.96 35.24
C SER A 303 3.38 12.86 36.22
N GLU A 304 3.58 13.07 37.52
CA GLU A 304 3.27 12.08 38.54
C GLU A 304 1.80 11.68 38.62
N ASN A 305 0.86 12.60 38.41
CA ASN A 305 -0.57 12.32 38.54
C ASN A 305 -1.26 12.05 37.20
N LYS A 306 -0.48 11.82 36.15
CA LYS A 306 -0.98 11.54 34.81
C LYS A 306 -0.38 10.24 34.31
N LEU A 307 -1.25 9.36 33.84
CA LEU A 307 -0.85 8.10 33.22
C LEU A 307 -0.54 8.35 31.75
N THR A 308 0.52 7.74 31.25
CA THR A 308 0.88 7.72 29.83
C THR A 308 0.77 6.30 29.28
N VAL A 309 -0.02 6.13 28.22
CA VAL A 309 -0.24 4.84 27.55
C VAL A 309 0.01 5.01 26.06
N ALA A 310 0.91 4.21 25.51
CA ALA A 310 1.29 4.26 24.09
C ALA A 310 0.81 3.03 23.32
N SER A 311 0.65 3.19 22.00
CA SER A 311 0.63 2.09 21.03
C SER A 311 1.91 2.15 20.22
N TYR A 312 2.59 1.02 20.05
CA TYR A 312 3.75 0.93 19.16
C TYR A 312 3.83 -0.42 18.44
N ASN A 313 3.62 -0.40 17.14
CA ASN A 313 3.92 -1.52 16.26
C ASN A 313 5.45 -1.63 16.08
N LEU A 314 6.02 -2.80 16.34
CA LEU A 314 7.47 -3.04 16.30
C LEU A 314 7.97 -3.63 14.98
N GLU A 315 7.07 -3.88 14.03
CA GLU A 315 7.32 -4.39 12.68
C GLU A 315 8.15 -5.69 12.69
N ASN A 316 7.52 -6.84 13.00
CA ASN A 316 8.16 -8.15 13.05
C ASN A 316 9.42 -8.23 13.95
N PHE A 317 9.38 -7.61 15.15
CA PHE A 317 10.54 -7.59 16.03
C PHE A 317 10.77 -8.92 16.75
N SER A 318 11.99 -9.45 16.67
CA SER A 318 12.42 -10.71 17.28
C SER A 318 13.78 -10.61 17.96
N ASN A 319 14.17 -11.64 18.71
CA ASN A 319 15.55 -11.83 19.18
C ASN A 319 16.51 -12.36 18.08
N ASP A 320 15.99 -12.82 16.93
CA ASP A 320 16.83 -13.23 15.81
C ASP A 320 17.41 -12.02 15.07
N VAL A 321 18.70 -11.79 15.26
CA VAL A 321 19.44 -10.66 14.67
C VAL A 321 19.46 -10.65 13.14
N LYS A 322 19.15 -11.78 12.49
CA LYS A 322 19.06 -11.86 11.02
C LYS A 322 17.77 -11.25 10.49
N SER A 323 16.66 -11.43 11.21
CA SER A 323 15.36 -10.87 10.86
C SER A 323 15.13 -9.50 11.52
N SER A 324 15.75 -9.24 12.68
CA SER A 324 15.66 -7.99 13.43
C SER A 324 17.03 -7.48 13.86
N SER A 325 17.64 -6.59 13.08
CA SER A 325 18.99 -6.06 13.35
C SER A 325 19.12 -5.34 14.71
N ASP A 326 20.35 -5.22 15.23
CA ASP A 326 20.62 -4.46 16.45
C ASP A 326 20.32 -2.96 16.29
N ASP A 327 20.53 -2.42 15.08
CA ASP A 327 20.13 -1.07 14.73
C ASP A 327 18.61 -0.86 14.90
N LYS A 328 17.79 -1.82 14.45
CA LYS A 328 16.34 -1.78 14.67
C LYS A 328 15.99 -1.80 16.15
N ALA A 329 16.59 -2.69 16.94
CA ALA A 329 16.39 -2.74 18.39
C ALA A 329 16.71 -1.40 19.07
N GLN A 330 17.84 -0.78 18.71
CA GLN A 330 18.26 0.51 19.24
C GLN A 330 17.32 1.65 18.82
N LYS A 331 16.85 1.66 17.57
CA LYS A 331 15.89 2.68 17.09
C LYS A 331 14.52 2.54 17.76
N LEU A 332 14.03 1.32 17.97
CA LEU A 332 12.80 1.07 18.72
C LEU A 332 12.93 1.55 20.18
N ALA A 333 14.05 1.22 20.84
CA ALA A 333 14.38 1.70 22.18
C ALA A 333 14.42 3.23 22.26
N ASN A 334 15.09 3.90 21.31
CA ASN A 334 15.12 5.36 21.20
C ASN A 334 13.72 5.95 20.96
N GLY A 335 12.86 5.25 20.20
CA GLY A 335 11.45 5.58 20.04
C GLY A 335 10.72 5.64 21.39
N ILE A 336 10.92 4.65 22.26
CA ILE A 336 10.31 4.59 23.59
C ILE A 336 10.91 5.64 24.53
N VAL A 337 12.24 5.73 24.61
CA VAL A 337 12.92 6.58 25.59
C VAL A 337 12.88 8.05 25.20
N SER A 338 13.31 8.36 23.98
CA SER A 338 13.53 9.75 23.54
C SER A 338 12.30 10.34 22.85
N HIS A 339 11.65 9.60 21.95
CA HIS A 339 10.51 10.12 21.19
C HIS A 339 9.21 10.11 21.99
N MET A 340 8.91 9.04 22.72
CA MET A 340 7.72 8.93 23.57
C MET A 340 7.92 9.43 25.01
N LYS A 341 9.17 9.64 25.43
CA LYS A 341 9.54 10.06 26.80
C LYS A 341 9.11 9.07 27.88
N GLN A 342 9.40 7.79 27.64
CA GLN A 342 9.26 6.70 28.62
C GLN A 342 7.81 6.54 29.14
N PRO A 343 6.85 6.10 28.29
CA PRO A 343 5.46 5.91 28.70
C PRO A 343 5.32 4.94 29.88
N ASP A 344 4.29 5.11 30.71
CA ASP A 344 4.05 4.22 31.85
C ASP A 344 3.65 2.81 31.39
N ILE A 345 2.87 2.72 30.30
CA ILE A 345 2.45 1.48 29.64
C ILE A 345 2.63 1.67 28.12
N VAL A 346 3.17 0.67 27.43
CA VAL A 346 3.27 0.61 25.97
C VAL A 346 2.59 -0.68 25.52
N GLY A 347 1.44 -0.57 24.85
CA GLY A 347 0.87 -1.68 24.09
C GLY A 347 1.69 -1.88 22.83
N VAL A 348 2.27 -3.07 22.68
CA VAL A 348 3.10 -3.42 21.53
C VAL A 348 2.38 -4.41 20.63
N THR A 349 2.54 -4.24 19.33
CA THR A 349 2.13 -5.21 18.31
C THR A 349 3.37 -5.68 17.54
N GLU A 350 3.21 -6.73 16.72
CA GLU A 350 4.28 -7.16 15.82
C GLU A 350 5.53 -7.70 16.57
N VAL A 351 5.32 -8.31 17.74
CA VAL A 351 6.35 -9.08 18.44
C VAL A 351 6.35 -10.51 17.90
N GLN A 352 7.52 -10.99 17.50
CA GLN A 352 7.76 -12.35 16.99
C GLN A 352 8.41 -13.25 18.04
N ASP A 353 8.52 -14.53 17.69
CA ASP A 353 9.17 -15.56 18.49
C ASP A 353 10.65 -15.23 18.68
N ASN A 354 11.27 -15.88 19.65
CA ASN A 354 12.69 -15.73 19.93
C ASN A 354 13.57 -16.01 18.70
N ASN A 355 13.11 -16.85 17.78
CA ASN A 355 13.76 -17.23 16.54
C ASN A 355 13.18 -16.53 15.29
N GLY A 356 12.36 -15.49 15.46
CA GLY A 356 11.73 -14.77 14.35
C GLY A 356 10.81 -15.69 13.53
N PRO A 357 10.92 -15.72 12.18
CA PRO A 357 10.14 -16.62 11.33
C PRO A 357 10.68 -18.06 11.28
N GLY A 358 11.36 -18.50 12.34
CA GLY A 358 11.91 -19.84 12.47
C GLY A 358 10.86 -20.83 12.97
N LYS A 359 10.79 -22.02 12.37
CA LYS A 359 9.81 -23.05 12.75
C LYS A 359 9.93 -23.52 14.21
N GLY A 360 8.79 -23.74 14.86
CA GLY A 360 8.62 -24.74 15.92
C GLY A 360 8.56 -24.22 17.36
N SER A 361 8.64 -22.92 17.62
CA SER A 361 8.47 -22.34 18.95
C SER A 361 7.55 -21.12 18.87
N SER A 362 6.67 -20.91 19.86
CA SER A 362 5.89 -19.68 20.02
C SER A 362 6.37 -18.77 21.15
N ASP A 363 7.48 -19.14 21.81
CA ASP A 363 8.07 -18.39 22.92
C ASP A 363 8.68 -17.06 22.43
N ALA A 364 8.29 -15.96 23.07
CA ALA A 364 8.72 -14.58 22.77
C ALA A 364 9.62 -13.95 23.85
N SER A 365 9.95 -14.67 24.92
CA SER A 365 10.62 -14.14 26.11
C SER A 365 11.92 -13.38 25.79
N ALA A 366 12.83 -13.98 25.05
CA ALA A 366 14.08 -13.35 24.63
C ALA A 366 13.87 -12.14 23.71
N SER A 367 12.82 -12.15 22.87
CA SER A 367 12.44 -10.98 22.06
C SER A 367 12.08 -9.79 22.95
N TYR A 368 11.26 -10.00 23.99
CA TYR A 368 10.94 -8.94 24.96
C TYR A 368 12.17 -8.49 25.77
N GLU A 369 12.96 -9.44 26.28
CA GLU A 369 14.16 -9.15 27.06
C GLU A 369 15.19 -8.32 26.27
N ARG A 370 15.39 -8.65 24.99
CA ARG A 370 16.28 -7.89 24.10
C ARG A 370 15.85 -6.43 23.97
N LEU A 371 14.56 -6.17 23.74
CA LEU A 371 14.05 -4.80 23.65
C LEU A 371 14.14 -4.07 24.98
N ILE A 372 13.80 -4.73 26.10
CA ILE A 372 13.91 -4.14 27.45
C ILE A 372 15.36 -3.75 27.75
N GLN A 373 16.32 -4.61 27.39
CA GLN A 373 17.73 -4.34 27.56
C GLN A 373 18.17 -3.14 26.70
N ALA A 374 17.76 -3.08 25.43
CA ALA A 374 18.03 -1.92 24.57
C ALA A 374 17.41 -0.62 25.11
N ILE A 375 16.21 -0.67 25.70
CA ILE A 375 15.57 0.48 26.36
C ILE A 375 16.39 0.95 27.56
N LYS A 376 16.88 0.02 28.38
CA LYS A 376 17.74 0.32 29.53
C LYS A 376 19.06 0.95 29.09
N ASP A 377 19.68 0.41 28.05
CA ASP A 377 20.94 0.91 27.50
C ASP A 377 20.77 2.31 26.86
N ALA A 378 19.58 2.61 26.33
CA ALA A 378 19.21 3.95 25.88
C ALA A 378 18.89 4.94 27.02
N GLY A 379 18.98 4.51 28.29
CA GLY A 379 18.72 5.34 29.48
C GLY A 379 17.25 5.38 29.92
N GLY A 380 16.43 4.44 29.45
CA GLY A 380 15.05 4.24 29.89
C GLY A 380 14.93 3.46 31.21
N PRO A 381 13.70 3.33 31.74
CA PRO A 381 13.46 2.52 32.92
C PRO A 381 13.58 1.02 32.59
N THR A 382 13.73 0.19 33.62
CA THR A 382 13.64 -1.26 33.45
C THR A 382 12.16 -1.65 33.34
N TYR A 383 11.66 -1.70 32.11
CA TYR A 383 10.31 -2.20 31.84
C TYR A 383 10.17 -3.67 32.22
N ARG A 384 8.95 -4.06 32.58
CA ARG A 384 8.50 -5.46 32.59
C ARG A 384 7.54 -5.68 31.44
N TYR A 385 7.37 -6.93 31.02
CA TYR A 385 6.42 -7.27 29.95
C TYR A 385 5.33 -8.22 30.44
N VAL A 386 4.21 -8.22 29.73
CA VAL A 386 3.16 -9.25 29.82
C VAL A 386 2.63 -9.58 28.42
N ASN A 387 2.50 -10.87 28.13
CA ASN A 387 1.90 -11.40 26.91
C ASN A 387 1.27 -12.78 27.20
N ILE A 388 0.61 -13.34 26.18
CA ILE A 388 0.23 -14.76 26.14
C ILE A 388 0.73 -15.30 24.81
N ASP A 389 1.61 -16.30 24.84
CA ASP A 389 2.08 -16.96 23.63
C ASP A 389 0.92 -17.65 22.92
N PRO A 390 0.79 -17.51 21.59
CA PRO A 390 -0.24 -18.22 20.84
C PRO A 390 0.10 -19.71 20.75
N GLU A 391 -0.92 -20.49 20.40
CA GLU A 391 -0.68 -21.83 19.85
C GLU A 391 0.09 -21.70 18.53
N ASN A 392 1.07 -22.58 18.34
CA ASN A 392 2.01 -22.47 17.23
C ASN A 392 1.30 -22.52 15.86
N ASN A 393 1.48 -21.48 15.05
CA ASN A 393 0.90 -21.26 13.73
C ASN A 393 -0.64 -21.18 13.69
N VAL A 394 -1.29 -20.89 14.82
CA VAL A 394 -2.76 -20.72 14.89
C VAL A 394 -3.19 -19.26 14.78
N ASP A 395 -2.40 -18.33 15.31
CA ASP A 395 -2.67 -16.90 15.15
C ASP A 395 -2.12 -16.44 13.79
N GLY A 396 -2.89 -15.66 13.04
CA GLY A 396 -2.44 -15.18 11.73
C GLY A 396 -1.28 -14.18 11.83
N GLY A 397 -0.51 -14.02 10.77
CA GLY A 397 0.69 -13.18 10.78
C GLY A 397 1.69 -13.68 9.75
N GLN A 398 2.97 -13.33 9.92
CA GLN A 398 4.04 -13.98 9.18
C GLN A 398 4.07 -15.48 9.54
N PRO A 399 4.09 -16.38 8.55
CA PRO A 399 4.20 -17.81 8.80
C PRO A 399 5.40 -18.15 9.68
N ASP A 400 5.22 -19.12 10.59
CA ASP A 400 6.25 -19.61 11.52
C ASP A 400 6.76 -18.58 12.54
N ALA A 401 6.14 -17.39 12.64
CA ALA A 401 6.59 -16.33 13.53
C ALA A 401 5.61 -15.98 14.66
N ASN A 402 4.45 -16.64 14.71
CA ASN A 402 3.45 -16.55 15.80
C ASN A 402 3.16 -15.15 16.33
N ILE A 403 3.11 -14.14 15.45
CA ILE A 403 3.07 -12.72 15.83
C ILE A 403 2.01 -12.46 16.90
N ARG A 404 2.35 -11.65 17.92
CA ARG A 404 1.46 -11.37 19.05
C ARG A 404 1.39 -9.88 19.42
N VAL A 405 0.47 -9.59 20.33
CA VAL A 405 0.40 -8.33 21.06
C VAL A 405 0.87 -8.53 22.51
N GLY A 406 1.24 -7.45 23.16
CA GLY A 406 1.63 -7.46 24.57
C GLY A 406 1.72 -6.07 25.17
N PHE A 407 2.20 -5.99 26.40
CA PHE A 407 2.50 -4.72 27.06
C PHE A 407 3.92 -4.71 27.60
N LEU A 408 4.61 -3.59 27.43
CA LEU A 408 5.71 -3.17 28.29
C LEU A 408 5.16 -2.18 29.33
N TYR A 409 5.50 -2.31 30.60
CA TYR A 409 5.08 -1.37 31.65
C TYR A 409 6.21 -1.01 32.62
N ASN A 410 6.20 0.24 33.08
CA ASN A 410 7.16 0.72 34.07
C ASN A 410 6.65 0.39 35.49
N PRO A 411 7.27 -0.57 36.21
CA PRO A 411 6.81 -1.00 37.52
C PRO A 411 6.95 0.07 38.62
N GLU A 412 7.73 1.13 38.40
CA GLU A 412 7.82 2.27 39.33
C GLU A 412 6.59 3.20 39.24
N ARG A 413 5.79 3.04 38.18
CA ARG A 413 4.69 3.95 37.83
C ARG A 413 3.33 3.30 37.93
N VAL A 414 3.23 2.03 37.54
CA VAL A 414 2.01 1.23 37.58
C VAL A 414 2.27 -0.11 38.23
N THR A 415 1.28 -0.63 38.94
CA THR A 415 1.33 -1.98 39.51
C THR A 415 0.50 -2.91 38.63
N PHE A 416 1.12 -3.95 38.08
CA PHE A 416 0.41 -5.02 37.42
C PHE A 416 -0.25 -5.91 38.48
N ASN A 417 -1.56 -6.21 38.34
CA ASN A 417 -2.28 -7.00 39.34
C ASN A 417 -2.03 -8.51 39.14
N ASP A 418 -0.94 -9.01 39.68
CA ASP A 418 -0.49 -10.41 39.61
C ASP A 418 -1.23 -11.38 40.55
N HIS A 419 -2.15 -10.88 41.37
CA HIS A 419 -3.01 -11.73 42.22
C HIS A 419 -4.14 -12.40 41.41
N ILE A 420 -4.43 -11.86 40.22
CA ILE A 420 -5.36 -12.47 39.27
C ILE A 420 -4.57 -13.51 38.48
N PRO A 421 -5.05 -14.76 38.34
CA PRO A 421 -4.36 -15.79 37.58
C PRO A 421 -4.10 -15.38 36.12
N THR A 422 -2.93 -15.70 35.58
CA THR A 422 -2.62 -15.50 34.16
C THR A 422 -3.53 -16.34 33.27
N GLY A 423 -3.94 -15.80 32.12
CA GLY A 423 -4.65 -16.54 31.08
C GLY A 423 -3.76 -17.46 30.24
N ASP A 424 -4.37 -18.15 29.29
CA ASP A 424 -3.70 -18.99 28.29
C ASP A 424 -4.19 -18.64 26.87
N ALA A 425 -3.71 -19.38 25.87
CA ALA A 425 -3.99 -19.09 24.46
C ALA A 425 -5.47 -19.24 24.07
N THR A 426 -6.26 -20.03 24.80
CA THR A 426 -7.59 -20.51 24.38
C THR A 426 -8.72 -20.14 25.35
N THR A 427 -8.39 -19.69 26.56
CA THR A 427 -9.37 -19.29 27.58
C THR A 427 -9.72 -17.81 27.46
N SER A 428 -11.02 -17.51 27.30
CA SER A 428 -11.54 -16.14 27.33
C SER A 428 -11.33 -15.47 28.68
N VAL A 429 -10.85 -14.23 28.65
CA VAL A 429 -10.93 -13.30 29.78
C VAL A 429 -12.34 -12.74 29.90
N GLY A 430 -12.80 -12.59 31.14
CA GLY A 430 -14.01 -11.87 31.49
C GLY A 430 -13.72 -10.83 32.58
N TYR A 431 -14.77 -10.20 33.08
CA TYR A 431 -14.69 -9.27 34.20
C TYR A 431 -15.71 -9.66 35.26
N GLU A 432 -15.26 -9.87 36.49
CA GLU A 432 -16.08 -10.31 37.63
C GLU A 432 -15.51 -9.76 38.93
N ASN A 433 -16.36 -9.49 39.92
CA ASN A 433 -15.92 -9.02 41.24
C ASN A 433 -14.99 -7.79 41.19
N ASN A 434 -15.26 -6.84 40.27
CA ASN A 434 -14.45 -5.66 40.00
C ASN A 434 -13.00 -5.94 39.56
N GLN A 435 -12.73 -7.08 38.91
CA GLN A 435 -11.43 -7.40 38.36
C GLN A 435 -11.54 -8.29 37.11
N LEU A 436 -10.45 -8.39 36.33
CA LEU A 436 -10.36 -9.41 35.29
C LEU A 436 -10.40 -10.82 35.89
N THR A 437 -10.96 -11.79 35.17
CA THR A 437 -10.90 -13.21 35.55
C THR A 437 -9.53 -13.85 35.23
N ARG A 438 -8.79 -13.23 34.31
CA ARG A 438 -7.41 -13.56 33.91
C ARG A 438 -6.59 -12.29 33.69
N ASN A 439 -5.34 -12.24 34.16
CA ASN A 439 -4.47 -11.07 33.97
C ASN A 439 -3.02 -11.46 33.62
N PRO A 440 -2.52 -11.17 32.40
CA PRO A 440 -3.33 -10.74 31.25
C PRO A 440 -4.28 -11.86 30.78
N GLY A 441 -5.20 -11.54 29.89
CA GLY A 441 -6.11 -12.52 29.31
C GLY A 441 -6.54 -12.16 27.88
N ARG A 442 -6.77 -13.18 27.03
CA ARG A 442 -7.22 -13.00 25.65
C ARG A 442 -8.73 -12.82 25.58
N ILE A 443 -9.20 -11.88 24.76
CA ILE A 443 -10.63 -11.62 24.56
C ILE A 443 -11.15 -12.56 23.47
N ALA A 444 -12.12 -13.41 23.83
CA ALA A 444 -12.81 -14.34 22.93
C ALA A 444 -11.88 -15.11 21.95
N PRO A 445 -10.79 -15.75 22.42
CA PRO A 445 -9.75 -16.32 21.54
C PRO A 445 -10.22 -17.48 20.65
N GLN A 446 -11.37 -18.09 20.94
CA GLN A 446 -11.98 -19.20 20.19
C GLN A 446 -13.12 -18.74 19.26
N ASP A 447 -13.43 -17.44 19.22
CA ASP A 447 -14.46 -16.92 18.32
C ASP A 447 -13.94 -16.87 16.87
N SER A 448 -14.79 -17.21 15.91
CA SER A 448 -14.41 -17.26 14.49
C SER A 448 -13.97 -15.90 13.93
N ALA A 449 -14.36 -14.78 14.56
CA ALA A 449 -13.85 -13.47 14.21
C ALA A 449 -12.30 -13.40 14.27
N PHE A 450 -11.66 -14.21 15.14
CA PHE A 450 -10.21 -14.26 15.33
C PHE A 450 -9.50 -15.40 14.56
N GLU A 451 -10.19 -16.07 13.64
CA GLU A 451 -9.57 -17.03 12.71
C GLU A 451 -8.50 -16.33 11.85
N ASP A 452 -7.27 -16.85 11.86
CA ASP A 452 -6.09 -16.26 11.19
C ASP A 452 -5.86 -14.78 11.54
N VAL A 453 -6.11 -14.40 12.80
CA VAL A 453 -5.87 -13.06 13.34
C VAL A 453 -5.25 -13.15 14.74
N ARG A 454 -4.51 -12.11 15.14
CA ARG A 454 -3.96 -11.95 16.49
C ARG A 454 -5.11 -11.72 17.47
N LYS A 455 -5.10 -12.42 18.60
CA LYS A 455 -6.13 -12.26 19.63
C LYS A 455 -5.82 -11.03 20.49
N SER A 456 -6.83 -10.23 20.79
CA SER A 456 -6.65 -9.01 21.60
C SER A 456 -6.40 -9.37 23.06
N LEU A 457 -5.51 -8.63 23.72
CA LEU A 457 -5.03 -8.93 25.08
C LEU A 457 -5.49 -7.84 26.05
N ALA A 458 -6.25 -8.22 27.07
CA ALA A 458 -6.60 -7.35 28.19
C ALA A 458 -5.61 -7.53 29.34
N ALA A 459 -5.22 -6.42 29.97
CA ALA A 459 -4.39 -6.40 31.17
C ALA A 459 -4.89 -5.36 32.18
N GLN A 460 -4.89 -5.72 33.46
CA GLN A 460 -5.30 -4.86 34.56
C GLN A 460 -4.08 -4.34 35.32
N PHE A 461 -4.02 -3.01 35.44
CA PHE A 461 -3.03 -2.27 36.20
C PHE A 461 -3.71 -1.41 37.28
N ASP A 462 -2.95 -1.05 38.31
CA ASP A 462 -3.26 0.06 39.22
C ASP A 462 -2.35 1.25 38.93
N PHE A 463 -2.96 2.43 38.82
CA PHE A 463 -2.26 3.70 38.81
C PHE A 463 -2.78 4.60 39.92
N LYS A 464 -2.05 4.67 41.04
CA LYS A 464 -2.39 5.51 42.20
C LYS A 464 -3.81 5.24 42.72
N GLY A 465 -4.18 3.98 42.86
CA GLY A 465 -5.50 3.54 43.34
C GLY A 465 -6.60 3.65 42.28
N GLN A 466 -6.25 3.90 41.02
CA GLN A 466 -7.17 3.84 39.88
C GLN A 466 -6.95 2.54 39.13
N GLN A 467 -8.00 1.74 38.97
CA GLN A 467 -7.97 0.57 38.11
C GLN A 467 -7.94 0.99 36.64
N VAL A 468 -6.96 0.48 35.91
CA VAL A 468 -6.77 0.68 34.48
C VAL A 468 -6.87 -0.67 33.79
N ILE A 469 -7.80 -0.79 32.84
CA ILE A 469 -7.95 -1.95 31.95
C ILE A 469 -7.36 -1.54 30.60
N ALA A 470 -6.15 -1.98 30.32
CA ALA A 470 -5.49 -1.76 29.04
C ALA A 470 -5.83 -2.91 28.08
N ILE A 471 -6.12 -2.60 26.81
CA ILE A 471 -6.39 -3.61 25.76
C ILE A 471 -5.43 -3.37 24.61
N ALA A 472 -4.62 -4.37 24.25
CA ALA A 472 -3.73 -4.33 23.09
C ALA A 472 -4.38 -5.06 21.92
N ASN A 473 -4.40 -4.40 20.76
CA ASN A 473 -5.13 -4.84 19.58
C ASN A 473 -4.20 -4.93 18.37
N HIS A 474 -4.36 -5.98 17.57
CA HIS A 474 -3.75 -6.07 16.26
C HIS A 474 -4.72 -6.77 15.30
N TRP A 475 -5.64 -6.00 14.73
CA TRP A 475 -6.77 -6.55 13.97
C TRP A 475 -6.35 -7.05 12.58
N LYS A 476 -7.28 -7.76 11.92
CA LYS A 476 -7.11 -8.32 10.57
C LYS A 476 -6.56 -7.26 9.60
N SER A 477 -5.42 -7.55 8.97
CA SER A 477 -4.85 -6.68 7.95
C SER A 477 -5.78 -6.53 6.75
N LYS A 478 -5.54 -5.49 5.95
CA LYS A 478 -6.26 -5.26 4.68
C LYS A 478 -5.79 -6.17 3.53
N ARG A 479 -4.92 -7.16 3.81
CA ARG A 479 -4.48 -8.13 2.81
C ARG A 479 -5.68 -8.95 2.33
N GLY A 480 -5.88 -9.00 1.01
CA GLY A 480 -7.03 -9.64 0.36
C GLY A 480 -8.09 -8.65 -0.12
N ASP A 481 -8.02 -7.37 0.28
CA ASP A 481 -8.79 -6.30 -0.36
C ASP A 481 -8.22 -6.01 -1.76
N ASP A 482 -9.05 -5.52 -2.68
CA ASP A 482 -8.59 -5.14 -4.02
C ASP A 482 -7.63 -3.92 -3.97
N GLY A 483 -6.65 -3.88 -4.87
CA GLY A 483 -5.77 -2.73 -5.03
C GLY A 483 -6.48 -1.54 -5.65
N LEU A 484 -6.01 -0.35 -5.30
CA LEU A 484 -6.63 0.90 -5.74
C LEU A 484 -6.67 1.05 -7.27
N PHE A 485 -5.63 0.63 -7.98
CA PHE A 485 -5.59 0.59 -9.45
C PHE A 485 -5.68 -0.85 -10.00
N GLY A 486 -6.30 -1.78 -9.26
CA GLY A 486 -6.47 -3.18 -9.69
C GLY A 486 -7.58 -3.38 -10.73
N SER A 487 -7.69 -4.61 -11.24
CA SER A 487 -8.67 -5.06 -12.24
C SER A 487 -10.11 -5.15 -11.72
N HIS A 488 -10.32 -5.03 -10.42
CA HIS A 488 -11.64 -4.97 -9.81
C HIS A 488 -11.93 -3.55 -9.34
N GLN A 489 -12.87 -2.89 -10.00
CA GLN A 489 -13.35 -1.56 -9.64
C GLN A 489 -14.87 -1.58 -9.55
N PRO A 490 -15.53 -0.90 -8.59
CA PRO A 490 -14.89 -0.28 -7.43
C PRO A 490 -14.25 -1.33 -6.53
N VAL A 491 -13.21 -0.92 -5.80
CA VAL A 491 -12.45 -1.76 -4.85
C VAL A 491 -13.37 -2.48 -3.87
N GLN A 492 -13.19 -3.80 -3.73
CA GLN A 492 -13.86 -4.60 -2.70
C GLN A 492 -12.98 -4.74 -1.46
N LEU A 493 -13.55 -4.45 -0.30
CA LEU A 493 -12.89 -4.56 1.00
C LEU A 493 -13.29 -5.86 1.71
N THR A 494 -12.82 -6.99 1.18
CA THR A 494 -13.20 -8.35 1.64
C THR A 494 -12.81 -8.62 3.09
N SER A 495 -11.80 -7.92 3.62
CA SER A 495 -11.33 -8.02 5.00
C SER A 495 -12.12 -7.16 6.01
N GLU A 496 -12.89 -6.16 5.55
CA GLU A 496 -13.64 -5.25 6.46
C GLU A 496 -14.68 -5.96 7.32
N PRO A 497 -15.51 -6.89 6.80
CA PRO A 497 -16.51 -7.60 7.61
C PRO A 497 -15.90 -8.33 8.80
N GLN A 498 -14.75 -8.99 8.64
CA GLN A 498 -14.07 -9.67 9.76
C GLN A 498 -13.63 -8.67 10.85
N ARG A 499 -13.14 -7.48 10.47
CA ARG A 499 -12.80 -6.42 11.43
C ARG A 499 -14.03 -5.90 12.19
N VAL A 500 -15.21 -5.87 11.56
CA VAL A 500 -16.47 -5.51 12.24
C VAL A 500 -16.83 -6.53 13.32
N GLU A 501 -16.70 -7.83 13.04
CA GLU A 501 -16.96 -8.87 14.04
C GLU A 501 -15.95 -8.84 15.20
N ILE A 502 -14.67 -8.61 14.89
CA ILE A 502 -13.64 -8.39 15.93
C ILE A 502 -14.03 -7.20 16.82
N ALA A 503 -14.49 -6.09 16.23
CA ALA A 503 -14.94 -4.91 16.97
C ALA A 503 -16.13 -5.22 17.90
N HIS A 504 -17.08 -6.08 17.47
CA HIS A 504 -18.18 -6.53 18.31
C HIS A 504 -17.69 -7.34 19.52
N ARG A 505 -16.81 -8.33 19.32
CA ARG A 505 -16.33 -9.19 20.41
C ARG A 505 -15.54 -8.43 21.48
N ILE A 506 -14.70 -7.49 21.05
CA ILE A 506 -13.95 -6.64 21.98
C ILE A 506 -14.89 -5.62 22.64
N GLY A 507 -15.85 -5.09 21.89
CA GLY A 507 -16.90 -4.20 22.39
C GLY A 507 -17.73 -4.83 23.50
N GLU A 508 -18.18 -6.08 23.32
CA GLU A 508 -18.92 -6.85 24.32
C GLU A 508 -18.15 -7.01 25.63
N PHE A 509 -16.86 -7.32 25.55
CA PHE A 509 -15.97 -7.34 26.72
C PHE A 509 -15.89 -5.97 27.41
N THR A 510 -15.71 -4.89 26.66
CA THR A 510 -15.66 -3.54 27.26
C THR A 510 -16.98 -3.14 27.92
N ALA A 511 -18.12 -3.49 27.33
CA ALA A 511 -19.44 -3.27 27.90
C ALA A 511 -19.63 -4.06 29.20
N GLN A 512 -19.15 -5.31 29.28
CA GLN A 512 -19.16 -6.10 30.51
C GLN A 512 -18.39 -5.39 31.64
N VAL A 513 -17.18 -4.89 31.34
CA VAL A 513 -16.38 -4.11 32.30
C VAL A 513 -17.13 -2.87 32.76
N GLN A 514 -17.70 -2.09 31.83
CA GLN A 514 -18.41 -0.85 32.14
C GLN A 514 -19.70 -1.08 32.94
N GLN A 515 -20.39 -2.20 32.71
CA GLN A 515 -21.61 -2.55 33.44
C GLN A 515 -21.31 -2.84 34.91
N GLN A 516 -20.22 -3.56 35.20
CA GLN A 516 -19.86 -3.94 36.57
C GLN A 516 -19.06 -2.84 37.29
N ASN A 517 -18.20 -2.13 36.57
CA ASN A 517 -17.41 -1.01 37.08
C ASN A 517 -17.47 0.19 36.12
N PRO A 518 -18.49 1.06 36.26
CA PRO A 518 -18.62 2.27 35.43
C PRO A 518 -17.44 3.26 35.55
N ASN A 519 -16.61 3.12 36.58
CA ASN A 519 -15.44 3.96 36.82
C ASN A 519 -14.12 3.32 36.34
N ALA A 520 -14.14 2.10 35.79
CA ALA A 520 -12.95 1.45 35.25
C ALA A 520 -12.36 2.28 34.09
N ALA A 521 -11.07 2.60 34.18
CA ALA A 521 -10.39 3.30 33.10
C ALA A 521 -10.01 2.30 31.99
N ILE A 522 -10.87 2.18 30.98
CA ILE A 522 -10.59 1.34 29.80
C ILE A 522 -9.78 2.16 28.81
N ILE A 523 -8.61 1.64 28.42
CA ILE A 523 -7.70 2.26 27.45
C ILE A 523 -7.33 1.19 26.42
N SER A 524 -7.94 1.25 25.24
CA SER A 524 -7.71 0.32 24.15
C SER A 524 -6.75 0.93 23.14
N VAL A 525 -5.61 0.27 22.92
CA VAL A 525 -4.51 0.72 22.06
C VAL A 525 -4.17 -0.35 21.02
N GLY A 526 -3.49 0.03 19.95
CA GLY A 526 -2.97 -0.93 18.98
C GLY A 526 -3.14 -0.51 17.53
N ASP A 527 -2.81 -1.44 16.66
CA ASP A 527 -3.06 -1.38 15.21
C ASP A 527 -4.42 -2.02 14.90
N TYR A 528 -5.39 -1.19 14.55
CA TYR A 528 -6.74 -1.64 14.21
C TYR A 528 -6.88 -1.98 12.73
N ASN A 529 -5.81 -1.81 11.95
CA ASN A 529 -5.78 -2.01 10.50
C ASN A 529 -6.92 -1.30 9.76
N ASP A 530 -7.43 -0.20 10.31
CA ASP A 530 -8.54 0.53 9.72
C ASP A 530 -8.61 1.99 10.15
N PHE A 531 -9.39 2.78 9.42
CA PHE A 531 -9.41 4.23 9.54
C PHE A 531 -10.42 4.71 10.61
N GLN A 532 -10.19 5.90 11.18
CA GLN A 532 -11.05 6.47 12.22
C GLN A 532 -12.51 6.74 11.80
N TRP A 533 -12.79 6.70 10.50
CA TRP A 533 -14.12 6.86 9.92
C TRP A 533 -14.74 5.54 9.45
N SER A 534 -13.98 4.44 9.44
CA SER A 534 -14.43 3.17 8.87
C SER A 534 -15.44 2.48 9.77
N LYS A 535 -16.17 1.54 9.18
CA LYS A 535 -17.24 0.81 9.87
C LYS A 535 -16.71 0.05 11.11
N PRO A 536 -15.57 -0.67 11.08
CA PRO A 536 -15.06 -1.34 12.28
C PRO A 536 -14.81 -0.41 13.47
N LEU A 537 -14.20 0.76 13.26
CA LEU A 537 -13.96 1.71 14.35
C LEU A 537 -15.27 2.33 14.86
N LYS A 538 -16.24 2.61 13.97
CA LYS A 538 -17.57 3.09 14.40
C LYS A 538 -18.35 2.05 15.19
N THR A 539 -18.24 0.78 14.81
CA THR A 539 -18.78 -0.33 15.60
C THR A 539 -18.17 -0.34 17.00
N PHE A 540 -16.84 -0.27 17.11
CA PHE A 540 -16.19 -0.31 18.43
C PHE A 540 -16.52 0.92 19.30
N GLU A 541 -16.56 2.12 18.72
CA GLU A 541 -16.97 3.35 19.41
C GLU A 541 -18.41 3.25 19.97
N SER A 542 -19.30 2.48 19.33
CA SER A 542 -20.69 2.31 19.78
C SER A 542 -20.83 1.62 21.15
N TYR A 543 -19.78 0.93 21.62
CA TYR A 543 -19.72 0.30 22.94
C TYR A 543 -19.26 1.28 24.04
N GLY A 544 -19.48 2.59 23.87
CA GLY A 544 -19.19 3.58 24.92
C GLY A 544 -17.71 3.95 25.05
N LEU A 545 -16.96 3.82 23.95
CA LEU A 545 -15.57 4.26 23.83
C LEU A 545 -15.48 5.46 22.90
N THR A 546 -14.60 6.42 23.21
CA THR A 546 -14.27 7.52 22.31
C THR A 546 -12.88 7.29 21.69
N ASN A 547 -12.78 7.35 20.37
CA ASN A 547 -11.50 7.35 19.68
C ASN A 547 -10.81 8.72 19.76
N LYS A 548 -9.65 8.77 20.43
CA LYS A 548 -8.89 10.00 20.67
C LYS A 548 -8.18 10.53 19.42
N VAL A 549 -8.01 9.73 18.38
CA VAL A 549 -7.46 10.16 17.07
C VAL A 549 -8.30 11.29 16.48
N ASN A 550 -9.61 11.30 16.73
CA ASN A 550 -10.52 12.33 16.22
C ASN A 550 -10.26 13.73 16.79
N ASP A 551 -9.53 13.84 17.90
CA ASP A 551 -9.15 15.13 18.51
C ASP A 551 -7.86 15.71 17.91
N VAL A 552 -7.07 14.89 17.21
CA VAL A 552 -5.80 15.30 16.60
C VAL A 552 -6.07 16.12 15.34
N PRO A 553 -5.41 17.27 15.11
CA PRO A 553 -5.55 18.03 13.87
C PRO A 553 -5.30 17.17 12.63
N LYS A 554 -6.14 17.31 11.59
CA LYS A 554 -6.08 16.45 10.38
C LYS A 554 -4.68 16.31 9.78
N ASN A 555 -3.89 17.39 9.76
CA ASN A 555 -2.54 17.41 9.19
C ASN A 555 -1.45 16.68 10.03
N LYS A 556 -1.83 16.13 11.18
CA LYS A 556 -1.01 15.29 12.07
C LYS A 556 -1.69 13.95 12.40
N ARG A 557 -2.85 13.67 11.78
CA ARG A 557 -3.69 12.53 12.11
C ARG A 557 -3.38 11.37 11.18
N TYR A 558 -2.24 10.74 11.42
CA TYR A 558 -1.77 9.58 10.68
C TYR A 558 -0.72 8.84 11.49
N SER A 559 -0.60 7.55 11.19
CA SER A 559 0.45 6.71 11.75
C SER A 559 1.15 5.87 10.69
N TYR A 560 0.69 5.90 9.43
CA TYR A 560 1.14 5.00 8.39
C TYR A 560 1.08 5.68 7.01
N VAL A 561 2.02 5.33 6.13
CA VAL A 561 2.02 5.78 4.73
C VAL A 561 2.10 4.55 3.83
N TYR A 562 1.09 4.35 2.99
CA TYR A 562 1.01 3.22 2.06
C TYR A 562 0.79 3.72 0.64
N GLN A 563 1.68 3.35 -0.27
CA GLN A 563 1.61 3.78 -1.67
C GLN A 563 1.45 5.30 -1.82
N GLY A 564 2.04 6.11 -0.94
CA GLY A 564 1.91 7.58 -0.94
C GLY A 564 0.58 8.13 -0.40
N ASN A 565 -0.31 7.29 0.12
CA ASN A 565 -1.45 7.72 0.92
C ASN A 565 -1.06 7.77 2.40
N THR A 566 -1.15 8.96 3.00
CA THR A 566 -0.96 9.13 4.45
C THR A 566 -2.27 8.80 5.19
N GLN A 567 -2.22 7.86 6.13
CA GLN A 567 -3.40 7.25 6.74
C GLN A 567 -3.19 6.88 8.22
N THR A 568 -4.29 6.64 8.94
CA THR A 568 -4.25 6.21 10.35
C THR A 568 -4.66 4.75 10.46
N LEU A 569 -3.80 3.91 11.01
CA LEU A 569 -4.12 2.51 11.37
C LEU A 569 -4.05 2.27 12.88
N ASP A 570 -3.23 3.06 13.59
CA ASP A 570 -3.09 2.99 15.04
C ASP A 570 -4.07 3.92 15.72
N HIS A 571 -4.77 3.41 16.74
CA HIS A 571 -5.75 4.19 17.50
C HIS A 571 -5.58 4.01 19.00
N ILE A 572 -5.99 5.03 19.76
CA ILE A 572 -6.24 4.92 21.18
C ILE A 572 -7.69 5.31 21.44
N LEU A 573 -8.48 4.35 21.92
CA LEU A 573 -9.84 4.53 22.37
C LEU A 573 -9.88 4.48 23.89
N VAL A 574 -10.70 5.32 24.50
CA VAL A 574 -10.85 5.38 25.97
C VAL A 574 -12.32 5.34 26.37
N SER A 575 -12.62 4.81 27.56
CA SER A 575 -13.98 4.90 28.11
C SER A 575 -14.46 6.36 28.17
N GLU A 576 -15.74 6.60 27.89
CA GLU A 576 -16.26 7.95 27.64
C GLU A 576 -15.97 8.96 28.77
N HIS A 577 -15.98 8.53 30.02
CA HIS A 577 -15.70 9.40 31.16
C HIS A 577 -14.25 9.91 31.20
N LEU A 578 -13.31 9.26 30.51
CA LEU A 578 -11.92 9.69 30.37
C LEU A 578 -11.72 10.71 29.24
N LYS A 579 -12.67 10.86 28.31
CA LYS A 579 -12.51 11.66 27.08
C LYS A 579 -11.90 13.04 27.30
N ARG A 580 -12.44 13.81 28.26
CA ARG A 580 -12.01 15.20 28.52
C ARG A 580 -10.68 15.32 29.28
N GLN A 581 -10.23 14.25 29.91
CA GLN A 581 -8.97 14.21 30.66
C GLN A 581 -7.83 13.53 29.89
N THR A 582 -8.12 13.01 28.69
CA THR A 582 -7.15 12.37 27.81
C THR A 582 -6.71 13.30 26.69
N LYS A 583 -5.40 13.50 26.57
CA LYS A 583 -4.74 14.09 25.39
C LYS A 583 -4.07 12.99 24.58
N LEU A 584 -4.05 13.14 23.25
CA LEU A 584 -3.33 12.24 22.35
C LEU A 584 -2.31 13.05 21.53
N ASP A 585 -1.12 12.49 21.36
CA ASP A 585 -0.10 12.95 20.42
C ASP A 585 0.26 11.81 19.47
N MET A 586 0.33 12.09 18.17
CA MET A 586 0.78 11.13 17.15
C MET A 586 2.19 11.54 16.73
N ILE A 587 3.15 10.64 16.92
CA ILE A 587 4.58 10.99 16.96
C ILE A 587 5.23 10.58 15.64
N HIS A 588 5.34 11.54 14.71
CA HIS A 588 5.89 11.30 13.36
C HIS A 588 7.41 11.15 13.37
N VAL A 589 7.87 9.92 13.54
CA VAL A 589 9.29 9.53 13.60
C VAL A 589 9.62 8.37 12.68
N ASN A 590 8.61 7.71 12.11
CA ASN A 590 8.72 6.47 11.36
C ASN A 590 8.07 6.60 9.97
N SER A 591 6.75 6.83 9.91
CA SER A 591 5.96 6.64 8.68
C SER A 591 6.36 7.53 7.49
N ASP A 592 7.03 8.65 7.75
CA ASP A 592 7.54 9.59 6.75
C ASP A 592 8.99 9.34 6.32
N PHE A 593 9.69 8.39 6.94
CA PHE A 593 11.14 8.21 6.86
C PHE A 593 11.51 6.83 6.35
N THR A 594 12.70 6.70 5.76
CA THR A 594 13.33 5.42 5.43
C THR A 594 14.16 4.91 6.60
N ASP A 595 14.61 3.66 6.56
CA ASP A 595 15.54 3.10 7.55
C ASP A 595 16.84 3.91 7.65
N MET A 596 17.32 4.42 6.50
CA MET A 596 18.48 5.31 6.40
C MET A 596 18.25 6.67 7.07
N ALA A 597 16.99 7.10 7.17
CA ALA A 597 16.57 8.34 7.83
C ALA A 597 16.12 8.15 9.29
N GLY A 598 16.34 6.96 9.87
CA GLY A 598 16.09 6.68 11.28
C GLY A 598 14.75 6.00 11.58
N ARG A 599 14.01 5.54 10.57
CA ARG A 599 12.81 4.71 10.73
C ARG A 599 13.15 3.43 11.50
N ALA A 600 12.31 3.08 12.46
CA ALA A 600 12.39 1.85 13.26
C ALA A 600 11.28 0.84 12.95
N SER A 601 10.15 1.35 12.47
CA SER A 601 8.93 0.61 12.11
C SER A 601 8.27 1.36 10.96
N ASP A 602 7.40 0.70 10.22
CA ASP A 602 6.50 1.33 9.26
C ASP A 602 5.37 2.15 9.87
N HIS A 603 5.12 2.00 11.18
CA HIS A 603 4.13 2.74 11.93
C HIS A 603 4.76 3.80 12.84
N ASP A 604 4.12 4.97 12.94
CA ASP A 604 4.41 5.94 13.98
C ASP A 604 3.81 5.50 15.33
N PRO A 605 4.56 5.64 16.44
CA PRO A 605 3.96 5.47 17.77
C PRO A 605 2.95 6.59 18.07
N ILE A 606 1.93 6.25 18.85
CA ILE A 606 0.95 7.21 19.35
C ILE A 606 0.87 7.14 20.88
N LEU A 607 0.73 8.29 21.53
CA LEU A 607 0.85 8.43 22.98
C LEU A 607 -0.35 9.18 23.56
N ALA A 608 -1.09 8.51 24.44
CA ALA A 608 -2.12 9.13 25.25
C ALA A 608 -1.57 9.54 26.63
N GLN A 609 -2.03 10.69 27.14
CA GLN A 609 -1.83 11.11 28.53
C GLN A 609 -3.19 11.37 29.19
N ILE A 610 -3.47 10.65 30.27
CA ILE A 610 -4.73 10.68 31.01
C ILE A 610 -4.50 11.32 32.38
N ASP A 611 -5.26 12.37 32.70
CA ASP A 611 -5.13 13.10 33.97
C ASP A 611 -6.05 12.54 35.06
N PHE A 612 -5.46 11.89 36.07
CA PHE A 612 -6.17 11.32 37.23
C PHE A 612 -6.15 12.21 38.47
N THR A 613 -5.68 13.47 38.36
CA THR A 613 -5.50 14.36 39.50
C THR A 613 -6.78 14.55 40.32
N LYS A 614 -7.95 14.62 39.67
CA LYS A 614 -9.24 14.80 40.37
C LYS A 614 -9.63 13.56 41.17
N GLN A 615 -9.44 12.38 40.60
CA GLN A 615 -9.76 11.08 41.19
C GLN A 615 -8.87 10.83 42.41
N ILE A 616 -7.56 11.06 42.27
CA ILE A 616 -6.58 10.95 43.35
C ILE A 616 -6.94 11.89 44.52
N LYS A 617 -7.32 13.14 44.23
CA LYS A 617 -7.76 14.09 45.27
C LYS A 617 -9.04 13.64 45.97
N LYS A 618 -9.99 13.04 45.24
CA LYS A 618 -11.25 12.54 45.82
C LYS A 618 -10.99 11.36 46.77
N GLN A 619 -10.13 10.42 46.38
CA GLN A 619 -9.77 9.28 47.23
C GLN A 619 -9.08 9.72 48.53
N LYS A 620 -8.15 10.70 48.45
CA LYS A 620 -7.49 11.25 49.64
C LYS A 620 -8.42 11.99 50.62
N LYS A 621 -9.62 12.39 50.19
CA LYS A 621 -10.63 13.02 51.06
C LYS A 621 -11.59 12.01 51.69
N GLN A 622 -11.60 10.77 51.19
CA GLN A 622 -12.48 9.68 51.65
C GLN A 622 -11.76 8.70 52.59
N LYS A 623 -10.42 8.72 52.58
CA LYS A 623 -9.54 8.15 53.61
C LYS A 623 -9.22 9.23 54.62
#